data_AF-A0A5C5ZZ58-F1
#
_entry.id   AF-A0A5C5ZZ58-F1
#
_cell.length_a   1.000
_cell.length_b   1.000
_cell.length_c   1.000
_cell.angle_alpha   90.00
_cell.angle_beta   90.00
_cell.angle_gamma   90.00
#
_symmetry.space_group_name_H-M   'P 1'
#
loop_
_entity.id
_entity.type
_entity.pdbx_description
1 polymer ?
#
loop_
_entity_poly.entity_id
_entity_poly.type
_entity_poly.pdbx_seq_one_letter_code
_entity_poly.pdbx_strand_id
1 'polypeptide(L)'
;MNAMLRLILGQAVLALVLVATTVSAQTVLIDFGSDTSFRGLSVVNPDANGNNWNNIAPGAFFSDLIDTNGVATTIDFGFSTPVGTDSYNGPAGDTSAGAAASVGNTDIDAAALGDLGVLNAAFDFVAERDTRFEIQGLDPSKQYDLTFFGSHKYSGNATTLYSVYTDNTYSTVVGSATLDIQDLVDPSLHNRDTVATISGLSPQTGDILYVQFTGTNGDYGYLNSLKITAVPEPASAVVAIGLVGIAAASRRCRV
;
A
#
# COMPACT_ATOMS: atom_id res chain seq x y z
N MET A 1 -55.95 -51.79 17.73
CA MET A 1 -56.31 -50.37 17.84
C MET A 1 -55.31 -49.69 18.77
N ASN A 2 -54.41 -48.89 18.19
CA ASN A 2 -53.92 -47.57 18.60
C ASN A 2 -53.60 -47.32 20.10
N ALA A 3 -52.50 -46.70 20.54
CA ALA A 3 -51.36 -46.04 19.89
C ALA A 3 -50.36 -45.58 20.98
N MET A 4 -49.11 -45.28 20.56
CA MET A 4 -48.10 -44.41 21.18
C MET A 4 -47.47 -44.88 22.50
N LEU A 5 -46.21 -45.35 22.56
CA LEU A 5 -44.94 -44.83 22.05
C LEU A 5 -44.72 -43.33 22.39
N ARG A 6 -44.09 -43.07 23.55
CA ARG A 6 -43.46 -41.78 23.87
C ARG A 6 -41.96 -41.99 24.01
N LEU A 7 -41.24 -41.84 22.91
CA LEU A 7 -39.79 -41.71 22.89
C LEU A 7 -39.46 -40.23 23.09
N ILE A 8 -38.87 -39.88 24.23
CA ILE A 8 -38.37 -38.54 24.51
C ILE A 8 -37.06 -38.37 23.72
N LEU A 9 -37.13 -37.71 22.56
CA LEU A 9 -35.95 -37.20 21.87
C LEU A 9 -35.64 -35.80 22.43
N GLY A 10 -34.62 -35.72 23.28
CA GLY A 10 -33.99 -34.44 23.59
C GLY A 10 -33.25 -33.93 22.36
N GLN A 11 -33.72 -32.82 21.77
CA GLN A 11 -32.97 -32.11 20.75
C GLN A 11 -31.99 -31.16 21.43
N ALA A 12 -30.70 -31.50 21.37
CA ALA A 12 -29.64 -30.53 21.56
C ALA A 12 -29.56 -29.66 20.29
N VAL A 13 -29.98 -28.40 20.39
CA VAL A 13 -29.75 -27.40 19.36
C VAL A 13 -28.33 -26.88 19.56
N LEU A 14 -27.39 -27.36 18.75
CA LEU A 14 -26.05 -26.78 18.67
C LEU A 14 -26.14 -25.55 17.75
N ALA A 15 -26.23 -24.36 18.36
CA ALA A 15 -26.11 -23.10 17.62
C ALA A 15 -24.64 -22.88 17.25
N LEU A 16 -24.28 -23.18 16.00
CA LEU A 16 -22.99 -22.83 15.45
C LEU A 16 -23.01 -21.33 15.10
N VAL A 17 -22.43 -20.50 15.97
CA VAL A 17 -22.18 -19.09 15.67
C VAL A 17 -20.99 -19.04 14.71
N LEU A 18 -21.26 -18.90 13.41
CA LEU A 18 -20.23 -18.50 12.46
C LEU A 18 -19.91 -17.03 12.71
N VAL A 19 -18.80 -16.76 13.39
CA VAL A 19 -18.16 -15.45 13.33
C VAL A 19 -17.52 -15.36 11.95
N ALA A 20 -18.16 -14.67 11.02
CA ALA A 20 -17.50 -14.25 9.80
C ALA A 20 -16.46 -13.19 10.19
N THR A 21 -15.23 -13.62 10.44
CA THR A 21 -14.10 -12.69 10.51
C THR A 21 -13.92 -12.15 9.11
N THR A 22 -14.28 -10.89 8.89
CA THR A 22 -13.75 -10.14 7.74
C THR A 22 -12.25 -10.10 7.94
N VAL A 23 -11.51 -10.96 7.22
CA VAL A 23 -10.07 -10.77 7.08
C VAL A 23 -9.93 -9.52 6.23
N SER A 24 -9.77 -8.37 6.89
CA SER A 24 -9.31 -7.18 6.21
C SER A 24 -7.92 -7.49 5.66
N ALA A 25 -7.68 -7.12 4.40
CA ALA A 25 -6.33 -7.12 3.85
C ALA A 25 -5.39 -6.35 4.79
N GLN A 26 -4.20 -6.89 5.06
CA GLN A 26 -3.16 -6.13 5.76
C GLN A 26 -2.71 -5.01 4.82
N THR A 27 -2.76 -3.78 5.32
CA THR A 27 -2.37 -2.59 4.56
C THR A 27 -1.28 -1.85 5.31
N VAL A 28 -0.18 -1.56 4.63
CA VAL A 28 0.93 -0.74 5.14
C VAL A 28 0.96 0.55 4.33
N LEU A 29 1.05 1.68 5.02
CA LEU A 29 1.22 3.01 4.42
C LEU A 29 2.62 3.54 4.77
N ILE A 30 3.30 4.06 3.76
CA ILE A 30 4.64 4.65 3.88
C ILE A 30 4.57 6.09 3.41
N ASP A 31 5.02 6.98 4.28
CA ASP A 31 5.33 8.37 4.01
C ASP A 31 6.85 8.50 3.78
N PHE A 32 7.26 9.09 2.67
CA PHE A 32 8.68 9.27 2.33
C PHE A 32 9.27 10.57 2.89
N GLY A 33 8.91 10.89 4.13
CA GLY A 33 9.54 11.91 4.94
C GLY A 33 9.28 11.73 6.44
N SER A 34 9.88 12.62 7.23
CA SER A 34 9.69 12.66 8.69
C SER A 34 10.08 14.02 9.25
N ASP A 35 9.73 14.29 10.50
CA ASP A 35 10.18 15.50 11.21
C ASP A 35 11.72 15.61 11.36
N THR A 36 12.44 14.52 11.07
CA THR A 36 13.91 14.46 11.12
C THR A 36 14.58 14.57 9.76
N SER A 37 13.82 14.47 8.66
CA SER A 37 14.38 14.60 7.32
C SER A 37 14.49 16.07 6.91
N PHE A 38 15.34 16.34 5.92
CA PHE A 38 15.48 17.69 5.38
C PHE A 38 14.13 18.16 4.84
N ARG A 39 13.56 19.18 5.50
CA ARG A 39 12.26 19.75 5.17
C ARG A 39 11.12 18.71 5.08
N GLY A 40 11.21 17.60 5.81
CA GLY A 40 10.11 16.64 5.91
C GLY A 40 9.16 16.92 7.06
N LEU A 41 8.01 16.24 7.07
CA LEU A 41 7.04 16.24 8.15
C LEU A 41 6.37 14.88 8.30
N SER A 42 6.47 14.30 9.49
CA SER A 42 5.79 13.04 9.75
C SER A 42 4.27 13.17 9.65
N VAL A 43 3.62 12.17 9.06
CA VAL A 43 2.19 11.94 9.27
C VAL A 43 1.94 11.66 10.75
N VAL A 44 0.94 12.32 11.32
CA VAL A 44 0.47 12.05 12.69
C VAL A 44 -0.22 10.70 12.73
N ASN A 45 0.14 9.86 13.71
CA ASN A 45 -0.46 8.54 13.90
C ASN A 45 -1.41 8.50 15.10
N PRO A 46 -2.67 8.05 14.95
CA PRO A 46 -3.35 7.82 13.65
C PRO A 46 -3.66 9.14 12.93
N ASP A 47 -3.79 9.08 11.61
CA ASP A 47 -4.21 10.20 10.78
C ASP A 47 -5.71 10.53 10.95
N ALA A 48 -6.22 11.50 10.19
CA ALA A 48 -7.63 11.89 10.25
C ALA A 48 -8.61 10.77 9.79
N ASN A 49 -8.13 9.77 9.06
CA ASN A 49 -8.88 8.60 8.61
C ASN A 49 -8.74 7.40 9.56
N GLY A 50 -7.93 7.52 10.62
CA GLY A 50 -7.67 6.45 11.59
C GLY A 50 -6.52 5.52 11.19
N ASN A 51 -5.80 5.81 10.12
CA ASN A 51 -4.70 4.97 9.64
C ASN A 51 -3.39 5.33 10.35
N ASN A 52 -2.57 4.31 10.60
CA ASN A 52 -1.18 4.48 11.02
C ASN A 52 -0.23 4.39 9.82
N TRP A 53 0.81 5.22 9.86
CA TRP A 53 1.78 5.43 8.81
C TRP A 53 3.20 5.14 9.27
N ASN A 54 4.04 4.67 8.35
CA ASN A 54 5.46 4.53 8.55
C ASN A 54 6.15 5.75 7.92
N ASN A 55 6.60 6.69 8.76
CA ASN A 55 7.28 7.92 8.33
C ASN A 55 8.78 7.63 8.16
N ILE A 56 9.22 7.46 6.92
CA ILE A 56 10.57 6.99 6.58
C ILE A 56 11.43 8.16 6.14
N ALA A 57 12.46 8.48 6.93
CA ALA A 57 13.48 9.42 6.50
C ALA A 57 14.20 8.87 5.23
N PRO A 58 14.41 9.69 4.19
CA PRO A 58 15.11 9.29 2.97
C PRO A 58 16.45 8.59 3.27
N GLY A 59 16.64 7.40 2.69
CA GLY A 59 17.85 6.59 2.83
C GLY A 59 17.92 5.71 4.09
N ALA A 60 16.90 5.74 4.97
CA ALA A 60 16.84 4.88 6.14
C ALA A 60 16.33 3.47 5.80
N PHE A 61 16.73 2.50 6.62
CA PHE A 61 16.15 1.15 6.66
C PHE A 61 15.17 1.05 7.83
N PHE A 62 14.03 0.42 7.60
CA PHE A 62 12.99 0.21 8.60
C PHE A 62 12.61 -1.27 8.63
N SER A 63 12.68 -1.88 9.81
CA SER A 63 12.19 -3.23 10.04
C SER A 63 10.81 -3.22 10.69
N ASP A 64 10.05 -4.30 10.48
CA ASP A 64 8.76 -4.55 11.11
C ASP A 64 7.79 -3.37 10.98
N LEU A 65 7.58 -2.88 9.74
CA LEU A 65 6.65 -1.80 9.45
C LEU A 65 5.29 -2.07 10.09
N ILE A 66 4.59 -1.03 10.55
CA ILE A 66 3.25 -1.16 11.12
C ILE A 66 2.18 -1.12 10.02
N ASP A 67 1.11 -1.89 10.20
CA ASP A 67 -0.09 -1.80 9.39
C ASP A 67 -0.95 -0.58 9.78
N THR A 68 -2.04 -0.34 9.03
CA THR A 68 -2.94 0.79 9.29
C THR A 68 -3.62 0.73 10.66
N ASN A 69 -3.65 -0.42 11.33
CA ASN A 69 -4.16 -0.58 12.70
C ASN A 69 -3.07 -0.34 13.77
N GLY A 70 -1.83 -0.06 13.36
CA GLY A 70 -0.69 0.14 14.24
C GLY A 70 -0.06 -1.17 14.74
N VAL A 71 -0.34 -2.29 14.07
CA VAL A 71 0.22 -3.60 14.42
C VAL A 71 1.49 -3.84 13.59
N ALA A 72 2.58 -4.22 14.27
CA ALA A 72 3.82 -4.58 13.59
C ALA A 72 3.60 -5.75 12.61
N THR A 73 4.15 -5.62 11.42
CA THR A 73 4.14 -6.64 10.37
C THR A 73 5.52 -7.30 10.29
N THR A 74 5.69 -8.26 9.38
CA THR A 74 7.01 -8.80 9.01
C THR A 74 7.66 -8.01 7.88
N ILE A 75 6.99 -6.97 7.37
CA ILE A 75 7.43 -6.25 6.19
C ILE A 75 8.53 -5.28 6.59
N ASP A 76 9.68 -5.39 5.94
CA ASP A 76 10.78 -4.43 6.05
C ASP A 76 10.87 -3.58 4.78
N PHE A 77 11.43 -2.38 4.90
CA PHE A 77 11.69 -1.47 3.79
C PHE A 77 13.11 -0.93 3.83
N GLY A 78 13.78 -0.93 2.69
CA GLY A 78 15.10 -0.30 2.55
C GLY A 78 15.41 0.14 1.14
N PHE A 79 16.06 1.30 1.00
CA PHE A 79 16.62 1.76 -0.26
C PHE A 79 17.89 0.96 -0.62
N SER A 80 18.00 0.57 -1.89
CA SER A 80 19.18 -0.11 -2.46
C SER A 80 20.09 0.86 -3.20
N THR A 81 19.63 2.09 -3.48
CA THR A 81 20.42 3.20 -4.03
C THR A 81 20.23 4.47 -3.18
N PRO A 82 21.14 5.46 -3.28
CA PRO A 82 20.93 6.76 -2.66
C PRO A 82 19.65 7.44 -3.15
N VAL A 83 19.01 8.21 -2.28
CA VAL A 83 17.82 9.00 -2.60
C VAL A 83 17.98 10.44 -2.13
N GLY A 84 17.41 11.35 -2.91
CA GLY A 84 17.41 12.78 -2.64
C GLY A 84 16.04 13.31 -2.25
N THR A 85 16.05 14.56 -1.78
CA THR A 85 14.91 15.45 -1.59
C THR A 85 15.37 16.85 -1.98
N ASP A 86 14.48 17.82 -2.13
CA ASP A 86 14.88 19.20 -2.39
C ASP A 86 14.06 20.24 -1.59
N SER A 87 14.15 21.52 -2.01
CA SER A 87 13.48 22.67 -1.38
C SER A 87 12.07 22.96 -1.91
N TYR A 88 11.53 22.09 -2.76
CA TYR A 88 10.26 22.23 -3.44
C TYR A 88 9.42 20.98 -3.20
N ASN A 89 8.71 20.94 -2.07
CA ASN A 89 8.04 19.74 -1.60
C ASN A 89 6.75 19.48 -2.36
N GLY A 90 6.84 18.55 -3.31
CA GLY A 90 5.74 17.99 -4.08
C GLY A 90 4.66 18.99 -4.50
N PRO A 91 3.39 18.79 -4.10
CA PRO A 91 2.26 19.65 -4.46
C PRO A 91 2.27 21.01 -3.74
N ALA A 92 2.98 21.17 -2.62
CA ALA A 92 2.96 22.39 -1.81
C ALA A 92 3.75 23.55 -2.40
N GLY A 93 4.72 23.25 -3.25
CA GLY A 93 5.56 24.28 -3.87
C GLY A 93 6.82 24.60 -3.07
N ASP A 94 7.25 25.87 -3.13
CA ASP A 94 8.43 26.35 -2.41
C ASP A 94 8.27 26.19 -0.89
N THR A 95 9.23 25.48 -0.27
CA THR A 95 9.29 25.24 1.18
C THR A 95 10.36 26.07 1.88
N SER A 96 10.86 27.14 1.26
CA SER A 96 11.90 28.02 1.83
C SER A 96 11.54 28.62 3.18
N ALA A 97 10.24 28.77 3.48
CA ALA A 97 9.72 29.19 4.79
C ALA A 97 9.80 28.10 5.88
N GLY A 98 10.18 26.87 5.53
CA GLY A 98 10.23 25.70 6.40
C GLY A 98 9.00 24.80 6.26
N ALA A 99 9.18 23.50 6.48
CA ALA A 99 8.17 22.49 6.19
C ALA A 99 6.84 22.73 6.92
N ALA A 100 6.88 22.98 8.23
CA ALA A 100 5.70 23.26 9.05
C ALA A 100 4.90 24.49 8.59
N ALA A 101 5.58 25.49 7.98
CA ALA A 101 4.92 26.68 7.46
C ALA A 101 4.33 26.47 6.05
N SER A 102 4.83 25.46 5.31
CA SER A 102 4.48 25.23 3.91
C SER A 102 3.50 24.07 3.68
N VAL A 103 3.36 23.12 4.62
CA VAL A 103 2.47 21.94 4.44
C VAL A 103 1.00 22.30 4.20
N GLY A 104 0.54 23.45 4.72
CA GLY A 104 -0.81 23.96 4.46
C GLY A 104 -1.05 24.37 3.00
N ASN A 105 0.02 24.51 2.20
CA ASN A 105 -0.06 24.80 0.77
C ASN A 105 -0.17 23.53 -0.08
N THR A 106 -0.04 22.33 0.51
CA THR A 106 -0.21 21.05 -0.19
C THR A 106 -1.58 20.99 -0.84
N ASP A 107 -1.59 21.00 -2.16
CA ASP A 107 -2.81 21.06 -2.95
C ASP A 107 -3.13 19.70 -3.58
N ILE A 108 -3.97 18.88 -2.96
CA ILE A 108 -4.36 17.55 -3.46
C ILE A 108 -5.88 17.35 -3.37
N ASP A 109 -6.42 16.44 -4.18
CA ASP A 109 -7.75 15.88 -3.96
C ASP A 109 -7.62 14.66 -3.03
N ALA A 110 -7.71 14.90 -1.73
CA ALA A 110 -7.58 13.86 -0.72
C ALA A 110 -8.61 12.73 -0.89
N ALA A 111 -9.82 13.03 -1.38
CA ALA A 111 -10.85 12.01 -1.57
C ALA A 111 -10.52 11.09 -2.75
N ALA A 112 -9.98 11.64 -3.83
CA ALA A 112 -9.55 10.85 -4.99
C ALA A 112 -8.36 9.92 -4.67
N LEU A 113 -7.45 10.36 -3.81
CA LEU A 113 -6.27 9.59 -3.39
C LEU A 113 -6.55 8.51 -2.33
N GLY A 114 -7.75 8.52 -1.72
CA GLY A 114 -8.14 7.54 -0.70
C GLY A 114 -7.21 7.58 0.50
N ASP A 115 -6.70 6.41 0.93
CA ASP A 115 -5.77 6.32 2.06
C ASP A 115 -4.51 7.17 1.88
N LEU A 116 -4.08 7.43 0.64
CA LEU A 116 -2.88 8.24 0.36
C LEU A 116 -3.16 9.76 0.38
N GLY A 117 -4.43 10.16 0.57
CA GLY A 117 -4.88 11.55 0.59
C GLY A 117 -4.56 12.31 1.88
N VAL A 118 -3.33 12.23 2.37
CA VAL A 118 -2.87 12.91 3.59
C VAL A 118 -1.84 13.98 3.23
N LEU A 119 -2.03 15.20 3.74
CA LEU A 119 -1.21 16.35 3.32
C LEU A 119 0.28 16.14 3.58
N ASN A 120 0.67 15.58 4.73
CA ASN A 120 2.06 15.29 5.08
C ASN A 120 2.69 14.26 4.11
N ALA A 121 2.02 13.13 3.90
CA ALA A 121 2.47 12.09 2.97
C ALA A 121 2.48 12.53 1.50
N ALA A 122 1.63 13.48 1.12
CA ALA A 122 1.65 14.08 -0.19
C ALA A 122 2.71 15.19 -0.33
N PHE A 123 3.03 15.87 0.77
CA PHE A 123 4.03 16.93 0.83
C PHE A 123 5.43 16.36 0.65
N ASP A 124 5.75 15.32 1.42
CA ASP A 124 7.06 14.68 1.39
C ASP A 124 7.26 13.85 0.11
N PHE A 125 8.52 13.74 -0.31
CA PHE A 125 8.90 12.92 -1.45
C PHE A 125 10.36 12.52 -1.40
N VAL A 126 10.67 11.43 -2.09
CA VAL A 126 12.02 11.07 -2.51
C VAL A 126 12.15 11.17 -4.02
N ALA A 127 13.29 11.65 -4.49
CA ALA A 127 13.60 11.73 -5.91
C ALA A 127 15.09 11.50 -6.18
N GLU A 128 15.36 10.66 -7.17
CA GLU A 128 16.67 10.49 -7.79
C GLU A 128 16.50 9.76 -9.14
N ARG A 129 17.56 9.73 -9.95
CA ARG A 129 17.63 8.86 -11.13
C ARG A 129 17.80 7.42 -10.69
N ASP A 130 17.06 6.50 -11.29
CA ASP A 130 17.21 5.05 -11.05
C ASP A 130 17.16 4.70 -9.54
N THR A 131 16.14 5.22 -8.86
CA THR A 131 15.94 4.93 -7.44
C THR A 131 15.48 3.50 -7.27
N ARG A 132 16.07 2.76 -6.33
CA ARG A 132 15.77 1.36 -6.07
C ARG A 132 15.54 1.14 -4.59
N PHE A 133 14.59 0.29 -4.27
CA PHE A 133 14.32 -0.16 -2.91
C PHE A 133 13.79 -1.58 -2.91
N GLU A 134 13.76 -2.15 -1.71
CA GLU A 134 13.31 -3.50 -1.42
C GLU A 134 12.20 -3.45 -0.38
N ILE A 135 11.14 -4.21 -0.65
CA ILE A 135 10.10 -4.54 0.32
C ILE A 135 10.33 -6.00 0.69
N GLN A 136 10.76 -6.28 1.92
CA GLN A 136 11.24 -7.60 2.34
C GLN A 136 10.31 -8.21 3.39
N GLY A 137 10.52 -9.49 3.70
CA GLY A 137 9.75 -10.20 4.74
C GLY A 137 8.27 -10.37 4.39
N LEU A 138 7.95 -10.40 3.11
CA LEU A 138 6.58 -10.60 2.63
C LEU A 138 6.15 -12.06 2.84
N ASP A 139 4.87 -12.31 3.08
CA ASP A 139 4.34 -13.67 3.12
C ASP A 139 4.29 -14.25 1.68
N PRO A 140 5.05 -15.32 1.35
CA PRO A 140 5.09 -15.90 0.01
C PRO A 140 3.79 -16.60 -0.40
N SER A 141 2.87 -16.82 0.55
CA SER A 141 1.55 -17.37 0.26
C SER A 141 0.52 -16.33 -0.18
N LYS A 142 0.90 -15.04 -0.23
CA LYS A 142 0.04 -13.93 -0.61
C LYS A 142 0.53 -13.26 -1.89
N GLN A 143 -0.36 -12.48 -2.49
CA GLN A 143 -0.02 -11.48 -3.49
C GLN A 143 -0.15 -10.08 -2.89
N TYR A 144 0.49 -9.10 -3.53
CA TYR A 144 0.51 -7.73 -3.06
C TYR A 144 0.17 -6.76 -4.19
N ASP A 145 -0.56 -5.72 -3.81
CA ASP A 145 -0.78 -4.55 -4.64
C ASP A 145 0.06 -3.40 -4.10
N LEU A 146 0.85 -2.78 -4.98
CA LEU A 146 1.62 -1.57 -4.69
C LEU A 146 0.95 -0.38 -5.36
N THR A 147 0.47 0.57 -4.58
CA THR A 147 -0.13 1.82 -5.05
C THR A 147 0.79 2.99 -4.71
N PHE A 148 1.27 3.67 -5.74
CA PHE A 148 2.23 4.76 -5.67
C PHE A 148 1.52 6.10 -5.89
N PHE A 149 1.80 7.07 -5.01
CA PHE A 149 1.49 8.46 -5.25
C PHE A 149 2.80 9.25 -5.44
N GLY A 150 2.86 9.98 -6.55
CA GLY A 150 3.95 10.88 -6.91
C GLY A 150 3.37 12.20 -7.40
N SER A 151 3.91 13.31 -6.93
CA SER A 151 3.47 14.66 -7.28
C SER A 151 4.59 15.65 -7.04
N HIS A 152 5.00 16.39 -8.07
CA HIS A 152 6.05 17.40 -7.97
C HIS A 152 5.97 18.40 -9.13
N LYS A 153 6.08 19.72 -8.84
CA LYS A 153 6.07 20.76 -9.88
C LYS A 153 7.48 21.02 -10.40
N TYR A 154 7.59 21.49 -11.63
CA TYR A 154 8.85 21.91 -12.26
C TYR A 154 9.88 20.80 -12.40
N SER A 155 9.41 19.55 -12.48
CA SER A 155 10.22 18.38 -12.71
C SER A 155 10.79 18.39 -14.13
N GLY A 156 12.04 17.92 -14.28
CA GLY A 156 12.68 17.71 -15.58
C GLY A 156 11.99 16.63 -16.44
N ASN A 157 11.17 15.77 -15.81
CA ASN A 157 10.28 14.83 -16.46
C ASN A 157 8.92 14.83 -15.78
N ALA A 158 7.85 14.84 -16.58
CA ALA A 158 6.47 14.82 -16.11
C ALA A 158 5.97 13.44 -15.68
N THR A 159 6.64 12.36 -16.08
CA THR A 159 6.16 10.99 -15.84
C THR A 159 7.23 10.14 -15.14
N THR A 160 6.85 9.52 -14.02
CA THR A 160 7.64 8.49 -13.32
C THR A 160 7.18 7.10 -13.76
N LEU A 161 8.14 6.22 -14.06
CA LEU A 161 7.93 4.78 -14.27
C LEU A 161 8.30 4.04 -12.99
N TYR A 162 7.37 3.26 -12.46
CA TYR A 162 7.58 2.31 -11.38
C TYR A 162 7.65 0.90 -11.97
N SER A 163 8.65 0.13 -11.57
CA SER A 163 8.88 -1.23 -12.07
C SER A 163 9.25 -2.15 -10.91
N VAL A 164 8.72 -3.37 -10.93
CA VAL A 164 9.03 -4.43 -9.98
C VAL A 164 9.80 -5.52 -10.72
N TYR A 165 10.84 -6.06 -10.09
CA TYR A 165 11.79 -7.01 -10.68
C TYR A 165 11.84 -8.32 -9.91
N THR A 166 12.36 -9.35 -10.60
CA THR A 166 12.57 -10.69 -10.02
C THR A 166 13.64 -10.75 -8.94
N ASP A 167 14.66 -9.88 -9.02
CA ASP A 167 15.84 -9.92 -8.15
C ASP A 167 16.58 -8.58 -8.12
N ASN A 168 17.63 -8.52 -7.28
CA ASN A 168 18.47 -7.34 -7.09
C ASN A 168 19.37 -6.98 -8.30
N THR A 169 19.29 -7.70 -9.42
CA THR A 169 19.95 -7.29 -10.66
C THR A 169 19.13 -6.27 -11.44
N TYR A 170 17.84 -6.11 -11.13
CA TYR A 170 16.91 -5.18 -11.79
C TYR A 170 16.89 -5.36 -13.32
N SER A 171 16.91 -6.62 -13.77
CA SER A 171 16.99 -6.97 -15.20
C SER A 171 15.69 -7.54 -15.79
N THR A 172 14.89 -8.27 -14.99
CA THR A 172 13.63 -8.88 -15.44
C THR A 172 12.45 -8.27 -14.71
N VAL A 173 11.63 -7.51 -15.43
CA VAL A 173 10.42 -6.84 -14.91
C VAL A 173 9.27 -7.83 -14.78
N VAL A 174 8.61 -7.86 -13.62
CA VAL A 174 7.40 -8.66 -13.35
C VAL A 174 6.13 -7.81 -13.31
N GLY A 175 6.25 -6.50 -13.17
CA GLY A 175 5.14 -5.56 -13.25
C GLY A 175 5.64 -4.13 -13.35
N SER A 176 4.88 -3.25 -13.99
CA SER A 176 5.21 -1.84 -14.08
C SER A 176 3.96 -0.97 -14.25
N ALA A 177 4.08 0.29 -13.85
CA ALA A 177 3.07 1.31 -14.06
C ALA A 177 3.73 2.68 -14.19
N THR A 178 3.10 3.60 -14.91
CA THR A 178 3.54 5.00 -15.02
C THR A 178 2.58 5.92 -14.29
N LEU A 179 3.11 7.01 -13.75
CA LEU A 179 2.32 8.10 -13.17
C LEU A 179 2.83 9.43 -13.72
N ASP A 180 1.90 10.24 -14.22
CA ASP A 180 2.18 11.64 -14.49
C ASP A 180 2.19 12.36 -13.14
N ILE A 181 3.37 12.83 -12.72
CA ILE A 181 3.60 13.49 -11.42
C ILE A 181 3.38 15.01 -11.52
N GLN A 182 3.25 15.51 -12.74
CA GLN A 182 2.81 16.85 -13.13
C GLN A 182 2.11 16.79 -14.49
N ASP A 183 1.46 17.88 -14.88
CA ASP A 183 0.90 18.03 -16.21
C ASP A 183 1.99 17.95 -17.28
N LEU A 184 1.64 17.33 -18.42
CA LEU A 184 2.57 17.06 -19.52
C LEU A 184 2.98 18.33 -20.29
N VAL A 185 2.25 19.43 -20.12
CA VAL A 185 2.45 20.70 -20.85
C VAL A 185 2.83 21.84 -19.91
N ASP A 186 2.16 21.97 -18.76
CA ASP A 186 2.43 23.00 -17.78
C ASP A 186 3.09 22.42 -16.52
N PRO A 187 4.42 22.52 -16.37
CA PRO A 187 5.13 21.93 -15.24
C PRO A 187 4.79 22.60 -13.90
N SER A 188 4.06 23.73 -13.88
CA SER A 188 3.57 24.31 -12.62
C SER A 188 2.36 23.58 -12.03
N LEU A 189 1.66 22.79 -12.84
CA LEU A 189 0.52 21.98 -12.44
C LEU A 189 1.00 20.57 -12.07
N HIS A 190 0.79 20.19 -10.82
CA HIS A 190 1.20 18.91 -10.25
C HIS A 190 0.07 17.86 -10.31
N ASN A 191 0.41 16.60 -10.09
CA ASN A 191 -0.58 15.55 -9.88
C ASN A 191 -1.34 15.76 -8.56
N ARG A 192 -2.67 15.75 -8.60
CA ARG A 192 -3.52 16.03 -7.42
C ARG A 192 -4.34 14.84 -6.97
N ASP A 193 -4.61 13.91 -7.85
CA ASP A 193 -5.76 13.01 -7.72
C ASP A 193 -5.54 11.62 -8.34
N THR A 194 -4.38 11.36 -8.96
CA THR A 194 -4.09 10.07 -9.59
C THR A 194 -2.99 9.31 -8.87
N VAL A 195 -3.05 7.98 -8.97
CA VAL A 195 -2.06 7.03 -8.44
C VAL A 195 -1.72 6.01 -9.50
N ALA A 196 -0.52 5.43 -9.42
CA ALA A 196 -0.15 4.26 -10.20
C ALA A 196 -0.30 3.01 -9.33
N THR A 197 -0.87 1.92 -9.84
CA THR A 197 -0.98 0.66 -9.10
C THR A 197 -0.42 -0.50 -9.92
N ILE A 198 0.40 -1.33 -9.27
CA ILE A 198 0.86 -2.62 -9.78
C ILE A 198 0.27 -3.70 -8.88
N SER A 199 -0.65 -4.51 -9.42
CA SER A 199 -1.42 -5.49 -8.65
C SER A 199 -0.95 -6.92 -8.88
N GLY A 200 -1.27 -7.81 -7.94
CA GLY A 200 -1.07 -9.25 -8.07
C GLY A 200 0.40 -9.69 -8.03
N LEU A 201 1.25 -8.94 -7.32
CA LEU A 201 2.68 -9.22 -7.22
C LEU A 201 2.92 -10.35 -6.22
N SER A 202 3.46 -11.47 -6.70
CA SER A 202 4.01 -12.50 -5.81
C SER A 202 5.39 -12.06 -5.30
N PRO A 203 5.71 -12.28 -4.02
CA PRO A 203 7.08 -12.12 -3.52
C PRO A 203 8.06 -12.95 -4.35
N GLN A 204 9.24 -12.41 -4.58
CA GLN A 204 10.30 -13.08 -5.32
C GLN A 204 11.16 -13.92 -4.37
N THR A 205 12.28 -14.47 -4.86
CA THR A 205 13.19 -15.25 -4.03
C THR A 205 13.65 -14.42 -2.82
N GLY A 206 13.55 -15.01 -1.63
CA GLY A 206 13.87 -14.32 -0.37
C GLY A 206 12.71 -13.54 0.23
N ASP A 207 11.50 -13.67 -0.33
CA ASP A 207 10.29 -13.00 0.13
C ASP A 207 10.36 -11.47 -0.03
N ILE A 208 10.94 -11.04 -1.17
CA ILE A 208 11.25 -9.65 -1.49
C ILE A 208 10.53 -9.21 -2.77
N LEU A 209 10.08 -7.95 -2.82
CA LEU A 209 9.80 -7.23 -4.05
C LEU A 209 10.93 -6.21 -4.29
N TYR A 210 11.59 -6.31 -5.43
CA TYR A 210 12.64 -5.38 -5.87
C TYR A 210 12.01 -4.30 -6.72
N VAL A 211 11.95 -3.06 -6.23
CA VAL A 211 11.25 -1.97 -6.90
C VAL A 211 12.25 -0.92 -7.37
N GLN A 212 12.03 -0.42 -8.59
CA GLN A 212 12.73 0.73 -9.14
C GLN A 212 11.71 1.80 -9.51
N PHE A 213 12.09 3.07 -9.34
CA PHE A 213 11.41 4.17 -10.01
C PHE A 213 12.38 5.15 -10.63
N THR A 214 12.00 5.68 -11.79
CA THR A 214 12.82 6.61 -12.58
C THR A 214 11.91 7.45 -13.48
N GLY A 215 12.34 8.64 -13.88
CA GLY A 215 11.68 9.37 -14.96
C GLY A 215 11.72 8.55 -16.25
N THR A 216 10.63 8.53 -17.02
CA THR A 216 10.50 7.80 -18.31
C THR A 216 11.57 8.14 -19.37
N ASN A 217 12.26 9.27 -19.26
CA ASN A 217 13.38 9.70 -20.10
C ASN A 217 14.77 9.43 -19.47
N GLY A 218 14.83 8.74 -18.33
CA GLY A 218 16.06 8.52 -17.54
C GLY A 218 16.42 9.65 -16.57
N ASP A 219 15.53 10.63 -16.39
CA ASP A 219 15.66 11.67 -15.38
C ASP A 219 15.12 11.23 -14.00
N TYR A 220 15.05 12.17 -13.07
CA TYR A 220 14.55 11.94 -11.71
C TYR A 220 13.12 11.37 -11.76
N GLY A 221 12.89 10.28 -11.05
CA GLY A 221 11.55 9.84 -10.68
C GLY A 221 11.17 10.42 -9.32
N TYR A 222 9.87 10.50 -9.03
CA TYR A 222 9.36 11.08 -7.77
C TYR A 222 8.39 10.11 -7.12
N LEU A 223 8.53 9.91 -5.80
CA LEU A 223 7.62 9.10 -5.00
C LEU A 223 7.37 9.80 -3.66
N ASN A 224 6.11 10.14 -3.41
CA ASN A 224 5.67 10.86 -2.20
C ASN A 224 5.20 9.88 -1.12
N SER A 225 4.36 8.93 -1.50
CA SER A 225 3.87 7.89 -0.60
C SER A 225 3.56 6.57 -1.31
N LEU A 226 3.57 5.50 -0.54
CA LEU A 226 3.33 4.13 -1.01
C LEU A 226 2.31 3.44 -0.10
N LYS A 227 1.33 2.80 -0.72
CA LYS A 227 0.45 1.83 -0.08
C LYS A 227 0.79 0.42 -0.55
N ILE A 228 0.99 -0.49 0.40
CA ILE A 228 1.19 -1.93 0.19
C ILE A 228 -0.05 -2.63 0.73
N THR A 229 -0.76 -3.37 -0.11
CA THR A 229 -1.96 -4.12 0.30
C THR A 229 -1.76 -5.60 0.04
N ALA A 230 -1.80 -6.41 1.09
CA ALA A 230 -1.79 -7.87 0.96
C ALA A 230 -3.15 -8.35 0.44
N VAL A 231 -3.17 -8.95 -0.74
CA VAL A 231 -4.38 -9.53 -1.35
C VAL A 231 -4.62 -10.91 -0.72
N PRO A 232 -5.74 -11.14 0.00
CA PRO A 232 -6.04 -12.44 0.56
C PRO A 232 -6.27 -13.46 -0.56
N GLU A 233 -5.65 -14.64 -0.45
CA GLU A 233 -5.86 -15.73 -1.42
C GLU A 233 -7.35 -16.07 -1.57
N PRO A 234 -7.87 -16.26 -2.80
CA PRO A 234 -9.28 -16.52 -3.06
C PRO A 234 -9.81 -17.78 -2.34
N ALA A 235 -8.95 -18.71 -1.93
CA ALA A 235 -9.33 -19.88 -1.14
C ALA A 235 -9.95 -19.52 0.23
N SER A 236 -9.56 -18.38 0.82
CA SER A 236 -10.12 -17.89 2.09
C SER A 236 -11.58 -17.44 1.92
N ALA A 237 -11.98 -17.00 0.73
CA ALA A 237 -13.36 -16.65 0.41
C ALA A 237 -14.23 -17.88 0.14
N VAL A 238 -13.64 -18.99 -0.34
CA VAL A 238 -14.38 -20.22 -0.71
C VAL A 238 -14.74 -21.08 0.51
N VAL A 239 -13.93 -21.08 1.59
CA VAL A 239 -14.22 -21.85 2.81
C VAL A 239 -15.51 -21.37 3.49
N ALA A 240 -15.84 -20.07 3.38
CA ALA A 240 -17.10 -19.51 3.90
C ALA A 240 -18.35 -20.02 3.14
N ILE A 241 -18.21 -20.39 1.86
CA ILE A 241 -19.31 -20.88 1.02
C ILE A 241 -19.44 -22.41 1.10
N GLY A 242 -18.32 -23.14 1.23
CA GLY A 242 -18.28 -24.61 1.26
C GLY A 242 -18.97 -25.25 2.47
N LEU A 243 -18.99 -24.59 3.63
CA LEU A 243 -19.61 -25.11 4.85
C LEU A 243 -21.16 -25.03 4.84
N VAL A 244 -21.75 -24.17 4.00
CA VAL A 244 -23.22 -24.10 3.82
C VAL A 244 -23.73 -25.25 2.95
N GLY A 245 -22.92 -25.72 1.99
CA GLY A 245 -23.29 -26.79 1.06
C GLY A 245 -23.36 -28.19 1.69
N ILE A 246 -22.51 -28.48 2.67
CA ILE A 246 -22.44 -29.81 3.31
C ILE A 246 -23.61 -30.03 4.28
N ALA A 247 -24.19 -28.98 4.85
CA ALA A 247 -25.38 -29.07 5.69
C ALA A 247 -26.67 -29.39 4.89
N ALA A 248 -26.72 -29.07 3.59
CA ALA A 248 -27.88 -29.31 2.73
C ALA A 248 -27.88 -30.67 2.02
N ALA A 249 -26.71 -31.32 1.87
CA ALA A 249 -26.57 -32.57 1.10
C ALA A 249 -26.88 -33.86 1.88
N SER A 250 -27.03 -33.81 3.21
CA SER A 250 -27.25 -35.02 4.04
C SER A 250 -28.71 -35.51 4.10
N ARG A 251 -29.65 -34.90 3.36
CA ARG A 251 -31.10 -35.21 3.46
C ARG A 251 -31.75 -35.92 2.28
N ARG A 252 -31.01 -36.49 1.32
CA ARG A 252 -31.66 -37.30 0.27
C ARG A 252 -30.92 -38.59 -0.04
N CYS A 253 -31.11 -39.59 0.83
CA CYS A 253 -31.24 -40.98 0.38
C CYS A 253 -31.84 -41.85 1.50
N ARG A 254 -33.10 -42.26 1.36
CA ARG A 254 -33.62 -43.56 1.84
C ARG A 254 -35.04 -43.79 1.29
N VAL A 255 -35.10 -44.77 0.38
CA VAL A 255 -36.19 -45.64 -0.13
C VAL A 255 -37.63 -45.14 0.01
#